data_AF-A0A5J5QLM1-F1
#
_entry.id   AF-A0A5J5QLM1-F1
#
_cell.length_a   1.000
_cell.length_b   1.000
_cell.length_c   1.000
_cell.angle_alpha   90.00
_cell.angle_beta   90.00
_cell.angle_gamma   90.00
#
_symmetry.space_group_name_H-M   'P 1'
#
loop_
_entity.id
_entity.type
_entity.pdbx_description
1 polymer ?
#
loop_
_entity_poly.entity_id
_entity_poly.type
_entity_poly.pdbx_seq_one_letter_code
_entity_poly.pdbx_strand_id
1 'polypeptide(L)'
;MCCTYSYEYLIRQYRPVEDGSINVVTRGQQRFCLRRCWIDAEGAPFGEIQIIEEDIPFRTPRDAYAKLVPLNNLRGQQILSLNALSHGGRNDENDSEANSEESFENELTQTERRIHQSAIGACYDSDRTDESTSSADDNKLSESDSQSGSPCDTDSTFLGSSPSGHKKQVRNSDLGIGTKSMARKVAEPRSHLSSTLSRAFAPVWVYRMYDSFCLAQKAADMWKQIVGTPSMDGFVKKPDLLSFYIASKIPISDPTRQELLEIDGVSYRLRREIELLERLDRVRCKICKTVIARRSDMLVMSTDGPMGAYVNSYGYVHEVMTFRKAKGLVTSGRPHEEYSWFPGYAWTIINCASCDVQMGWLFTATNEKLKPKSFWGIRSSQVKDEMR
;
A
#
# COMPACT_ATOMS: atom_id res chain seq x y z
N MET A 1 14.83 18.29 -19.51
CA MET A 1 14.88 16.82 -19.53
C MET A 1 13.48 16.35 -19.88
N CYS A 2 13.30 15.64 -20.99
CA CYS A 2 12.05 14.92 -21.22
C CYS A 2 12.00 13.79 -20.20
N CYS A 3 10.92 13.71 -19.41
CA CYS A 3 10.72 12.57 -18.53
C CYS A 3 10.58 11.31 -19.39
N THR A 4 11.37 10.28 -19.10
CA THR A 4 11.38 9.03 -19.87
C THR A 4 10.14 8.19 -19.59
N TYR A 5 9.52 8.36 -18.41
CA TYR A 5 8.31 7.66 -17.97
C TYR A 5 7.28 8.66 -17.44
N SER A 6 6.00 8.40 -17.70
CA SER A 6 4.87 9.22 -17.25
C SER A 6 3.58 8.39 -17.17
N TYR A 7 2.44 9.05 -16.88
CA TYR A 7 1.11 8.46 -16.94
C TYR A 7 0.28 9.04 -18.08
N GLU A 8 -0.57 8.22 -18.67
CA GLU A 8 -1.74 8.70 -19.38
C GLU A 8 -2.79 9.18 -18.38
N TYR A 9 -3.45 10.29 -18.68
CA TYR A 9 -4.44 10.90 -17.81
C TYR A 9 -5.82 10.85 -18.45
N LEU A 10 -6.77 10.20 -17.78
CA LEU A 10 -8.18 10.24 -18.14
C LEU A 10 -8.85 11.45 -17.49
N ILE A 11 -9.55 12.26 -18.29
CA ILE A 11 -10.44 13.32 -17.80
C ILE A 11 -11.65 12.68 -17.13
N ARG A 12 -11.82 12.93 -15.83
CA ARG A 12 -12.94 12.42 -15.01
C ARG A 12 -14.06 13.42 -14.90
N GLN A 13 -13.73 14.71 -14.84
CA GLN A 13 -14.70 15.80 -14.76
C GLN A 13 -14.21 16.99 -15.57
N TYR A 14 -15.14 17.69 -16.20
CA TYR A 14 -14.92 18.96 -16.86
C TYR A 14 -16.01 19.92 -16.40
N ARG A 15 -15.63 21.17 -16.06
CA ARG A 15 -16.59 22.23 -15.72
C ARG A 15 -16.17 23.54 -16.37
N PRO A 16 -16.99 24.12 -17.26
CA PRO A 16 -16.76 25.46 -17.76
C PRO A 16 -16.97 26.48 -16.63
N VAL A 17 -16.20 27.56 -16.69
CA VAL A 17 -16.28 28.71 -15.79
C VAL A 17 -16.81 29.91 -16.58
N GLU A 18 -17.46 30.86 -15.91
CA GLU A 18 -18.09 32.02 -16.54
C GLU A 18 -17.12 32.91 -17.34
N ASP A 19 -15.82 32.86 -17.02
CA ASP A 19 -14.75 33.57 -17.73
C ASP A 19 -14.30 32.90 -19.04
N GLY A 20 -14.94 31.79 -19.42
CA GLY A 20 -14.60 31.00 -20.61
C GLY A 20 -13.47 29.98 -20.38
N SER A 21 -12.90 29.90 -19.18
CA SER A 21 -11.94 28.85 -18.81
C SER A 21 -12.63 27.52 -18.47
N ILE A 22 -11.86 26.43 -18.43
CA ILE A 22 -12.37 25.09 -18.12
C ILE A 22 -11.54 24.47 -16.99
N ASN A 23 -12.24 24.06 -15.92
CA ASN A 23 -11.67 23.25 -14.86
C ASN A 23 -11.75 21.77 -15.23
N VAL A 24 -10.61 21.09 -15.21
CA VAL A 24 -10.49 19.67 -15.57
C VAL A 24 -9.94 18.89 -14.38
N VAL A 25 -10.61 17.80 -14.02
CA VAL A 25 -10.11 16.84 -13.05
C VAL A 25 -9.67 15.59 -13.81
N THR A 26 -8.40 15.24 -13.68
CA THR A 26 -7.81 14.08 -14.35
C THR A 26 -7.40 13.01 -13.36
N ARG A 27 -7.27 11.76 -13.85
CA ARG A 27 -6.74 10.64 -13.09
C ARG A 27 -5.74 9.88 -13.95
N GLY A 28 -4.53 9.66 -13.43
CA GLY A 28 -3.55 8.77 -14.04
C GLY A 28 -4.10 7.35 -14.19
N GLN A 29 -3.96 6.77 -15.37
CA GLN A 29 -4.48 5.44 -15.71
C GLN A 29 -3.35 4.43 -15.87
N GLN A 30 -2.54 4.58 -16.91
CA GLN A 30 -1.48 3.64 -17.26
C GLN A 30 -0.15 4.36 -17.36
N ARG A 31 0.92 3.67 -16.95
CA ARG A 31 2.28 4.15 -17.15
C ARG A 31 2.68 3.95 -18.61
N PHE A 32 3.47 4.89 -19.11
CA PHE A 32 4.11 4.75 -20.41
C PHE A 32 5.56 5.21 -20.36
N CYS A 33 6.37 4.68 -21.29
CA CYS A 33 7.69 5.18 -21.60
C CYS A 33 7.63 6.02 -22.89
N LEU A 34 8.22 7.23 -22.87
CA LEU A 34 8.36 8.06 -24.05
C LEU A 34 9.51 7.54 -24.91
N ARG A 35 9.22 7.06 -26.13
CA ARG A 35 10.20 6.51 -27.07
C ARG A 35 10.81 7.57 -27.96
N ARG A 36 9.98 8.46 -28.50
CA ARG A 36 10.40 9.57 -29.37
C ARG A 36 9.53 10.79 -29.11
N CYS A 37 10.07 11.97 -29.36
CA CYS A 37 9.31 13.22 -29.38
C CYS A 37 9.65 14.02 -30.63
N TRP A 38 8.66 14.71 -31.18
CA TRP A 38 8.82 15.62 -32.31
C TRP A 38 7.84 16.79 -32.16
N ILE A 39 8.01 17.80 -33.01
CA ILE A 39 7.06 18.90 -33.15
C ILE A 39 6.43 18.75 -34.53
N ASP A 40 5.11 18.87 -34.61
CA ASP A 40 4.39 18.84 -35.89
C ASP A 40 4.61 20.14 -36.69
N ALA A 41 3.97 20.24 -37.86
CA ALA A 41 4.11 21.42 -38.72
C ALA A 41 3.48 22.69 -38.08
N GLU A 42 2.52 22.49 -37.18
CA GLU A 42 1.77 23.51 -36.46
C GLU A 42 2.47 23.98 -35.16
N GLY A 43 3.60 23.37 -34.79
CA GLY A 43 4.37 23.73 -33.60
C GLY A 43 3.95 23.01 -32.32
N ALA A 44 3.01 22.06 -32.40
CA ALA A 44 2.56 21.27 -31.26
C ALA A 44 3.51 20.09 -30.97
N PRO A 45 3.82 19.82 -29.69
CA PRO A 45 4.68 18.72 -29.29
C PRO A 45 3.93 17.38 -29.33
N PHE A 46 4.52 16.38 -29.99
CA PHE A 46 4.03 15.01 -30.06
C PHE A 46 5.07 14.03 -29.51
N GLY A 47 4.60 12.84 -29.14
CA GLY A 47 5.45 11.77 -28.66
C GLY A 47 4.93 10.39 -29.03
N GLU A 48 5.84 9.50 -29.38
CA GLU A 48 5.61 8.06 -29.54
C GLU A 48 5.81 7.44 -28.16
N ILE A 49 4.78 6.79 -27.64
CA ILE A 49 4.78 6.20 -26.30
C ILE A 49 4.68 4.67 -26.38
N GLN A 50 5.23 4.00 -25.39
CA GLN A 50 4.99 2.58 -25.15
C GLN A 50 4.31 2.40 -23.80
N ILE A 51 3.10 1.85 -23.82
CA ILE A 51 2.37 1.49 -22.60
C ILE A 51 3.13 0.39 -21.86
N ILE A 52 3.21 0.52 -20.55
CA ILE A 52 3.87 -0.44 -19.66
C ILE A 52 2.79 -1.29 -19.02
N GLU A 53 2.90 -2.60 -19.21
CA GLU A 53 2.04 -3.58 -18.57
C GLU A 53 2.53 -3.81 -17.13
N GLU A 54 1.64 -3.63 -16.15
CA GLU A 54 1.99 -3.85 -14.74
C GLU A 54 2.01 -5.35 -14.43
N ASP A 55 2.99 -5.76 -13.61
CA ASP A 55 3.11 -7.14 -13.16
C ASP A 55 2.02 -7.50 -12.15
N ILE A 56 1.63 -8.78 -12.17
CA ILE A 56 0.73 -9.34 -11.16
C ILE A 56 1.50 -9.44 -9.83
N PRO A 57 0.98 -8.88 -8.71
CA PRO A 57 1.65 -8.94 -7.41
C PRO A 57 2.05 -10.37 -7.02
N PHE A 58 3.36 -10.62 -6.99
CA PHE A 58 3.89 -11.93 -6.62
C PHE A 58 3.54 -12.29 -5.17
N ARG A 59 3.02 -13.49 -4.97
CA ARG A 59 2.80 -14.12 -3.66
C ARG A 59 3.59 -15.42 -3.60
N THR A 60 4.40 -15.56 -2.56
CA THR A 60 5.17 -16.78 -2.31
C THR A 60 4.20 -17.95 -2.09
N PRO A 61 4.34 -19.05 -2.85
CA PRO A 61 3.56 -20.26 -2.65
C PRO A 61 3.73 -20.81 -1.22
N ARG A 62 2.66 -21.33 -0.62
CA ARG A 62 2.68 -21.81 0.79
C ARG A 62 3.63 -23.01 0.98
N ASP A 63 3.79 -23.81 -0.06
CA ASP A 63 4.63 -25.00 -0.12
C ASP A 63 6.11 -24.69 -0.36
N ALA A 64 6.45 -23.49 -0.84
CA ALA A 64 7.82 -23.06 -1.13
C ALA A 64 8.77 -23.16 0.09
N TYR A 65 8.21 -23.11 1.31
CA TYR A 65 8.96 -23.36 2.53
C TYR A 65 8.23 -24.30 3.50
N ALA A 66 7.30 -25.11 2.99
CA ALA A 66 6.61 -26.08 3.82
C ALA A 66 7.61 -27.00 4.54
N LYS A 67 7.33 -27.22 5.82
CA LYS A 67 8.02 -28.19 6.64
C LYS A 67 7.59 -29.58 6.20
N LEU A 68 8.53 -30.49 5.91
CA LEU A 68 8.18 -31.88 5.67
C LEU A 68 7.41 -32.44 6.88
N VAL A 69 6.32 -33.17 6.62
CA VAL A 69 5.66 -33.96 7.67
C VAL A 69 6.69 -34.98 8.19
N PRO A 70 6.88 -35.12 9.52
CA PRO A 70 7.77 -36.15 10.05
C PRO A 70 7.36 -37.52 9.50
N LEU A 71 8.31 -38.27 8.92
CA LEU A 71 8.10 -39.61 8.33
C LEU A 71 7.66 -40.69 9.35
N ASN A 72 7.27 -40.32 10.56
CA ASN A 72 6.94 -41.28 11.62
C ASN A 72 5.57 -41.96 11.48
N ASN A 73 4.80 -41.67 10.42
CA ASN A 73 3.50 -42.31 10.17
C ASN A 73 3.48 -43.25 8.95
N LEU A 74 4.62 -43.58 8.33
CA LEU A 74 4.69 -44.57 7.24
C LEU A 74 5.10 -45.99 7.69
N ARG A 75 5.13 -46.27 9.00
CA ARG A 75 5.16 -47.66 9.51
C ARG A 75 3.74 -48.17 9.64
N GLY A 76 3.10 -48.52 8.52
CA GLY A 76 1.78 -49.12 8.59
C GLY A 76 1.04 -49.36 7.28
N GLN A 77 1.67 -49.19 6.13
CA GLN A 77 1.05 -49.62 4.87
C GLN A 77 2.02 -50.50 4.09
N GLN A 78 1.44 -51.59 3.60
CA GLN A 78 2.08 -52.81 3.16
C GLN A 78 3.15 -52.57 2.08
N ILE A 79 4.25 -53.31 2.21
CA ILE A 79 5.13 -53.64 1.10
C ILE A 79 4.28 -54.37 0.06
N LEU A 80 3.85 -53.68 -0.99
CA LEU A 80 3.42 -54.32 -2.22
C LEU A 80 4.69 -54.58 -3.04
N SER A 81 4.98 -55.86 -3.22
CA SER A 81 6.12 -56.40 -3.97
C SER A 81 6.24 -55.78 -5.37
N LEU A 82 7.38 -55.13 -5.62
CA LEU A 82 7.88 -54.89 -6.97
C LEU A 82 8.58 -56.17 -7.44
N ASN A 83 7.84 -57.05 -8.11
CA ASN A 83 8.38 -58.15 -8.91
C ASN A 83 7.52 -58.32 -10.18
N ALA A 84 7.87 -57.59 -11.24
CA ALA A 84 7.53 -57.79 -12.65
C ALA A 84 8.01 -56.53 -13.39
N LEU A 85 8.83 -56.51 -14.45
CA LEU A 85 9.37 -57.50 -15.37
C LEU A 85 10.68 -56.92 -15.91
N SER A 86 11.72 -57.74 -15.98
CA SER A 86 12.88 -57.53 -16.84
C SER A 86 12.73 -58.43 -18.06
N HIS A 87 12.57 -57.82 -19.24
CA HIS A 87 12.90 -58.30 -20.60
C HIS A 87 12.25 -57.27 -21.55
N GLY A 88 12.88 -56.58 -22.50
CA GLY A 88 14.11 -56.78 -23.24
C GLY A 88 13.77 -56.46 -24.71
N GLY A 89 14.34 -55.40 -25.29
CA GLY A 89 14.11 -55.07 -26.70
C GLY A 89 14.64 -53.70 -27.10
N ARG A 90 15.70 -53.68 -27.92
CA ARG A 90 16.24 -52.52 -28.63
C ARG A 90 15.28 -52.08 -29.74
N ASN A 91 15.17 -50.76 -29.99
CA ASN A 91 15.46 -50.10 -31.27
C ASN A 91 15.02 -48.61 -31.23
N ASP A 92 15.96 -47.75 -31.60
CA ASP A 92 15.91 -46.50 -32.38
C ASP A 92 14.70 -45.54 -32.39
N GLU A 93 15.09 -44.25 -32.38
CA GLU A 93 14.50 -43.06 -33.03
C GLU A 93 13.40 -42.21 -32.35
N ASN A 94 13.82 -40.98 -32.05
CA ASN A 94 13.18 -39.66 -32.28
C ASN A 94 11.91 -39.18 -31.54
N ASP A 95 11.96 -37.87 -31.26
CA ASP A 95 10.87 -36.87 -31.15
C ASP A 95 10.04 -36.68 -29.85
N SER A 96 10.21 -35.47 -29.30
CA SER A 96 9.15 -34.50 -28.95
C SER A 96 8.00 -34.89 -28.00
N GLU A 97 8.09 -34.46 -26.75
CA GLU A 97 6.94 -34.36 -25.81
C GLU A 97 7.01 -32.94 -25.19
N ALA A 98 6.23 -31.94 -25.64
CA ALA A 98 4.79 -31.75 -25.45
C ALA A 98 4.39 -31.73 -23.96
N ASN A 99 4.50 -30.56 -23.33
CA ASN A 99 3.90 -30.29 -22.02
C ASN A 99 2.36 -30.30 -22.17
N SER A 100 1.73 -31.43 -21.86
CA SER A 100 0.27 -31.54 -21.81
C SER A 100 -0.26 -31.09 -20.44
N GLU A 101 -1.22 -30.17 -20.47
CA GLU A 101 -1.88 -29.55 -19.30
C GLU A 101 -2.70 -30.57 -18.47
N GLU A 102 -2.86 -31.79 -18.98
CA GLU A 102 -3.62 -32.87 -18.35
C GLU A 102 -2.91 -33.46 -17.11
N SER A 103 -1.60 -33.26 -16.98
CA SER A 103 -0.84 -33.68 -15.80
C SER A 103 -1.13 -32.84 -14.55
N PHE A 104 -1.55 -31.57 -14.71
CA PHE A 104 -1.79 -30.66 -13.58
C PHE A 104 -3.18 -30.83 -12.96
N GLU A 105 -4.18 -31.20 -13.75
CA GLU A 105 -5.57 -31.35 -13.27
C GLU A 105 -5.76 -32.59 -12.38
N ASN A 106 -4.91 -33.60 -12.53
CA ASN A 106 -5.02 -34.85 -11.77
C ASN A 106 -4.58 -34.72 -10.30
N GLU A 107 -3.82 -33.68 -9.94
CA GLU A 107 -3.34 -33.43 -8.57
C GLU A 107 -4.23 -32.48 -7.75
N LEU A 108 -5.25 -31.86 -8.36
CA LEU A 108 -6.15 -30.92 -7.69
C LEU A 108 -7.25 -31.64 -6.90
N THR A 109 -7.53 -31.16 -5.69
CA THR A 109 -8.71 -31.57 -4.92
C THR A 109 -10.00 -31.13 -5.61
N GLN A 110 -11.12 -31.80 -5.34
CA GLN A 110 -12.40 -31.53 -6.02
C GLN A 110 -12.95 -30.11 -5.79
N THR A 111 -12.46 -29.42 -4.76
CA THR A 111 -12.75 -28.01 -4.48
C THR A 111 -11.89 -27.07 -5.33
N GLU A 112 -10.61 -27.40 -5.51
CA GLU A 112 -9.67 -26.64 -6.34
C GLU A 112 -10.03 -26.74 -7.83
N ARG A 113 -10.43 -27.92 -8.31
CA ARG A 113 -10.95 -28.10 -9.68
C ARG A 113 -12.18 -27.23 -9.94
N ARG A 114 -13.08 -27.12 -8.96
CA ARG A 114 -14.29 -26.27 -9.07
C ARG A 114 -13.95 -24.79 -9.18
N ILE A 115 -12.94 -24.33 -8.45
CA ILE A 115 -12.45 -22.94 -8.52
C ILE A 115 -11.77 -22.69 -9.87
N HIS A 116 -10.97 -23.64 -10.35
CA HIS A 116 -10.29 -23.55 -11.65
C HIS A 116 -11.30 -23.50 -12.82
N GLN A 117 -12.29 -24.39 -12.84
CA GLN A 117 -13.35 -24.40 -13.86
C GLN A 117 -14.24 -23.15 -13.82
N SER A 118 -14.47 -22.59 -12.63
CA SER A 118 -15.23 -21.34 -12.48
C SER A 118 -14.44 -20.11 -12.96
N ALA A 119 -13.11 -20.14 -12.86
CA ALA A 119 -12.24 -19.10 -13.39
C ALA A 119 -12.15 -19.15 -14.93
N ILE A 120 -12.12 -20.35 -15.52
CA ILE A 120 -12.12 -20.55 -16.98
C ILE A 120 -13.48 -20.16 -17.59
N GLY A 121 -14.59 -20.50 -16.95
CA GLY A 121 -15.94 -20.15 -17.41
C GLY A 121 -16.24 -18.64 -17.40
N ALA A 122 -15.62 -17.88 -16.50
CA ALA A 122 -15.79 -16.43 -16.43
C ALA A 122 -15.01 -15.65 -17.51
N CYS A 123 -14.07 -16.30 -18.20
CA CYS A 123 -13.23 -15.67 -19.23
C CYS A 123 -13.74 -15.86 -20.67
N TYR A 124 -14.76 -16.70 -20.91
CA TYR A 124 -15.29 -16.95 -22.26
C TYR A 124 -16.70 -16.41 -22.53
N ASP A 125 -17.31 -15.70 -21.56
CA ASP A 125 -18.72 -15.26 -21.66
C ASP A 125 -18.89 -13.75 -21.93
N SER A 126 -17.86 -13.04 -22.39
CA SER A 126 -17.98 -11.62 -22.80
C SER A 126 -17.94 -11.36 -24.31
N ASP A 127 -17.74 -12.38 -25.14
CA ASP A 127 -17.72 -12.24 -26.61
C ASP A 127 -18.95 -12.87 -27.26
N ARG A 128 -20.10 -12.23 -27.08
CA ARG A 128 -21.15 -12.21 -28.11
C ARG A 128 -21.83 -10.85 -28.16
N THR A 129 -21.58 -10.17 -29.28
CA THR A 129 -22.36 -9.06 -29.83
C THR A 129 -23.84 -9.44 -29.95
N ASP A 130 -24.74 -8.57 -29.50
CA ASP A 130 -26.03 -8.41 -30.19
C ASP A 130 -26.44 -6.93 -30.22
N GLU A 131 -26.86 -6.53 -31.41
CA GLU A 131 -27.21 -5.17 -31.81
C GLU A 131 -28.73 -4.94 -31.69
N SER A 132 -29.10 -3.67 -31.51
CA SER A 132 -30.32 -3.01 -32.03
C SER A 132 -31.60 -2.89 -31.16
N THR A 133 -31.82 -1.62 -30.75
CA THR A 133 -32.99 -0.73 -31.02
C THR A 133 -34.36 -0.83 -30.28
N SER A 134 -34.73 0.35 -29.74
CA SER A 134 -36.09 0.94 -29.57
C SER A 134 -37.00 0.31 -28.50
N SER A 135 -37.94 0.99 -27.81
CA SER A 135 -38.65 2.26 -27.99
C SER A 135 -39.20 2.78 -26.64
N ALA A 136 -39.74 4.00 -26.63
CA ALA A 136 -40.36 4.73 -25.52
C ALA A 136 -41.66 4.10 -24.96
N ASP A 137 -42.01 4.38 -23.69
CA ASP A 137 -43.11 5.28 -23.27
C ASP A 137 -43.52 5.13 -21.78
N ASP A 138 -44.11 6.23 -21.29
CA ASP A 138 -44.54 6.60 -19.94
C ASP A 138 -45.56 5.69 -19.20
N ASN A 139 -45.55 5.72 -17.85
CA ASN A 139 -46.72 6.13 -17.03
C ASN A 139 -46.52 6.12 -15.48
N LYS A 140 -46.70 7.31 -14.89
CA LYS A 140 -47.47 7.74 -13.68
C LYS A 140 -47.64 6.89 -12.39
N LEU A 141 -47.33 7.57 -11.26
CA LEU A 141 -48.08 7.83 -9.99
C LEU A 141 -48.71 6.63 -9.23
N SER A 142 -48.65 6.48 -7.89
CA SER A 142 -49.04 7.43 -6.82
C SER A 142 -48.58 7.01 -5.40
N GLU A 143 -48.55 8.00 -4.51
CA GLU A 143 -48.57 8.10 -3.03
C GLU A 143 -48.91 6.89 -2.13
N SER A 144 -48.27 6.81 -0.94
CA SER A 144 -48.88 7.24 0.36
C SER A 144 -48.03 6.88 1.60
N ASP A 145 -48.24 7.70 2.64
CA ASP A 145 -47.52 7.89 3.90
C ASP A 145 -47.56 6.73 4.93
N SER A 146 -46.59 6.70 5.85
CA SER A 146 -46.80 7.12 7.25
C SER A 146 -45.77 6.55 8.25
N GLN A 147 -45.54 7.36 9.27
CA GLN A 147 -44.53 7.35 10.33
C GLN A 147 -44.76 6.31 11.43
N SER A 148 -43.69 5.98 12.16
CA SER A 148 -43.57 6.10 13.64
C SER A 148 -42.13 5.66 14.00
N GLY A 149 -41.40 6.15 15.00
CA GLY A 149 -41.61 7.09 16.10
C GLY A 149 -40.36 6.97 16.99
N SER A 150 -39.82 8.10 17.43
CA SER A 150 -38.66 8.26 18.32
C SER A 150 -39.14 8.35 19.80
N PRO A 151 -38.37 8.83 20.79
CA PRO A 151 -37.22 8.25 21.54
C PRO A 151 -37.44 8.27 23.08
N CYS A 152 -36.48 7.79 23.87
CA CYS A 152 -36.02 8.54 25.06
C CYS A 152 -34.73 8.00 25.71
N ASP A 153 -33.82 8.95 25.96
CA ASP A 153 -32.66 8.92 26.87
C ASP A 153 -33.08 8.85 28.34
N THR A 154 -32.23 8.31 29.23
CA THR A 154 -31.79 9.03 30.46
C THR A 154 -30.54 8.39 31.10
N ASP A 155 -29.90 9.19 31.94
CA ASP A 155 -28.48 9.29 32.26
C ASP A 155 -28.23 9.18 33.79
N SER A 156 -26.96 9.01 34.18
CA SER A 156 -26.32 9.31 35.50
C SER A 156 -26.67 8.46 36.75
N THR A 157 -25.72 7.99 37.59
CA THR A 157 -24.90 8.76 38.57
C THR A 157 -23.84 7.82 39.22
N PHE A 158 -22.52 8.13 39.27
CA PHE A 158 -21.70 8.88 40.27
C PHE A 158 -21.10 8.09 41.48
N LEU A 159 -19.74 8.08 41.52
CA LEU A 159 -18.75 8.12 42.63
C LEU A 159 -18.60 7.01 43.71
N GLY A 160 -17.33 6.64 44.00
CA GLY A 160 -16.90 6.24 45.36
C GLY A 160 -15.69 5.30 45.56
N SER A 161 -14.46 5.81 45.38
CA SER A 161 -13.20 5.60 46.16
C SER A 161 -12.67 4.23 46.70
N SER A 162 -11.38 3.97 46.43
CA SER A 162 -10.43 3.02 47.08
C SER A 162 -10.12 3.37 48.56
N PRO A 163 -9.40 2.56 49.40
CA PRO A 163 -7.92 2.38 49.29
C PRO A 163 -7.26 1.11 49.95
N SER A 164 -5.94 0.96 49.73
CA SER A 164 -4.90 0.41 50.67
C SER A 164 -4.93 -1.11 51.01
N GLY A 165 -3.86 -1.89 51.22
CA GLY A 165 -2.42 -1.71 51.43
C GLY A 165 -1.88 -2.82 52.38
N HIS A 166 -0.65 -3.31 52.15
CA HIS A 166 0.27 -4.04 53.07
C HIS A 166 0.27 -5.59 53.28
N LYS A 167 1.38 -6.20 52.84
CA LYS A 167 2.44 -6.98 53.56
C LYS A 167 2.17 -8.36 54.24
N LYS A 168 2.99 -9.33 53.78
CA LYS A 168 3.94 -10.25 54.47
C LYS A 168 3.51 -11.62 55.09
N GLN A 169 4.46 -12.56 54.89
CA GLN A 169 4.83 -13.78 55.64
C GLN A 169 3.96 -15.04 55.43
N VAL A 170 4.48 -16.16 54.87
CA VAL A 170 5.48 -17.14 55.39
C VAL A 170 5.04 -17.83 56.67
N ARG A 171 4.71 -19.13 56.56
CA ARG A 171 5.09 -20.14 57.56
C ARG A 171 5.05 -21.57 56.98
N ASN A 172 6.13 -22.29 57.31
CA ASN A 172 6.38 -23.71 57.06
C ASN A 172 5.58 -24.61 58.02
N SER A 173 5.41 -25.87 57.62
CA SER A 173 5.15 -27.01 58.52
C SER A 173 6.04 -28.19 58.11
N ASP A 174 6.94 -28.56 59.01
CA ASP A 174 7.91 -29.68 58.93
C ASP A 174 7.27 -31.06 59.15
N LEU A 175 7.95 -32.12 58.66
CA LEU A 175 8.57 -33.24 59.43
C LEU A 175 8.54 -34.58 58.67
N GLY A 176 9.69 -35.27 58.63
CA GLY A 176 9.72 -36.74 58.43
C GLY A 176 10.98 -37.31 57.76
N ILE A 177 11.97 -37.66 58.57
CA ILE A 177 13.24 -38.34 58.21
C ILE A 177 13.01 -39.79 57.78
N GLY A 178 13.76 -40.27 56.77
CA GLY A 178 13.84 -41.71 56.45
C GLY A 178 14.84 -42.04 55.34
N THR A 179 16.07 -42.38 55.72
CA THR A 179 17.14 -42.92 54.87
C THR A 179 16.72 -44.20 54.12
N LYS A 180 17.05 -44.31 52.82
CA LYS A 180 17.63 -45.51 52.18
C LYS A 180 17.92 -45.28 50.69
N SER A 181 19.17 -45.54 50.33
CA SER A 181 19.72 -45.68 48.98
C SER A 181 18.93 -46.68 48.13
N MET A 182 18.55 -46.30 46.92
CA MET A 182 18.36 -47.19 45.77
C MET A 182 18.70 -46.44 44.47
N ALA A 183 19.67 -46.98 43.72
CA ALA A 183 20.11 -46.49 42.43
C ALA A 183 18.95 -46.43 41.42
N ARG A 184 18.74 -45.27 40.78
CA ARG A 184 17.90 -45.14 39.59
C ARG A 184 18.72 -44.53 38.47
N LYS A 185 18.83 -45.30 37.38
CA LYS A 185 19.43 -44.92 36.10
C LYS A 185 18.91 -43.55 35.68
N VAL A 186 19.81 -42.57 35.55
CA VAL A 186 19.53 -41.32 34.86
C VAL A 186 19.45 -41.66 33.38
N ALA A 187 18.24 -41.71 32.84
CA ALA A 187 18.03 -41.66 31.40
C ALA A 187 18.29 -40.21 30.97
N GLU A 188 19.37 -40.01 30.20
CA GLU A 188 19.58 -38.77 29.46
C GLU A 188 18.34 -38.49 28.60
N PRO A 189 17.78 -37.26 28.59
CA PRO A 189 16.85 -36.88 27.55
C PRO A 189 17.66 -36.74 26.26
N ARG A 190 17.66 -37.80 25.44
CA ARG A 190 17.99 -37.68 24.02
C ARG A 190 17.03 -36.67 23.43
N SER A 191 17.49 -35.44 23.23
CA SER A 191 16.82 -34.46 22.39
C SER A 191 16.73 -35.07 20.99
N HIS A 192 15.61 -35.72 20.67
CA HIS A 192 15.23 -36.00 19.30
C HIS A 192 15.00 -34.65 18.64
N LEU A 193 16.10 -34.08 18.12
CA LEU A 193 16.05 -33.04 17.12
C LEU A 193 15.37 -33.68 15.91
N SER A 194 14.05 -33.60 15.85
CA SER A 194 13.31 -33.84 14.61
C SER A 194 13.79 -32.77 13.65
N SER A 195 14.85 -33.06 12.90
CA SER A 195 15.33 -32.22 11.81
C SER A 195 14.27 -32.29 10.71
N THR A 196 13.24 -31.48 10.85
CA THR A 196 12.28 -31.26 9.79
C THR A 196 13.02 -30.54 8.67
N LEU A 197 13.46 -31.29 7.67
CA LEU A 197 14.09 -30.71 6.48
C LEU A 197 13.01 -29.86 5.80
N SER A 198 13.29 -28.56 5.64
CA SER A 198 12.45 -27.68 4.83
C SER A 198 12.77 -27.94 3.36
N ARG A 199 11.76 -27.96 2.49
CA ARG A 199 11.98 -27.97 1.03
C ARG A 199 12.47 -26.62 0.50
N ALA A 200 12.56 -25.60 1.36
CA ALA A 200 12.97 -24.26 0.97
C ALA A 200 14.43 -24.24 0.53
N PHE A 201 14.69 -23.70 -0.66
CA PHE A 201 16.06 -23.45 -1.14
C PHE A 201 16.76 -22.37 -0.30
N ALA A 202 15.98 -21.46 0.29
CA ALA A 202 16.46 -20.37 1.12
C ALA A 202 15.66 -20.27 2.43
N PRO A 203 16.17 -19.57 3.47
CA PRO A 203 15.37 -19.28 4.65
C PRO A 203 14.06 -18.53 4.33
N VAL A 204 13.00 -18.75 5.10
CA VAL A 204 11.67 -18.12 4.93
C VAL A 204 11.74 -16.59 4.81
N TRP A 205 12.66 -15.96 5.54
CA TRP A 205 12.83 -14.50 5.49
C TRP A 205 13.23 -14.00 4.11
N VAL A 206 13.94 -14.80 3.29
CA VAL A 206 14.34 -14.44 1.92
C VAL A 206 13.10 -14.31 1.04
N TYR A 207 12.20 -15.29 1.07
CA TYR A 207 10.95 -15.22 0.29
C TYR A 207 10.09 -14.01 0.69
N ARG A 208 9.98 -13.75 1.99
CA ARG A 208 9.22 -12.58 2.50
C ARG A 208 9.80 -11.24 2.05
N MET A 209 11.08 -11.17 1.68
CA MET A 209 11.68 -9.94 1.15
C MET A 209 11.22 -9.61 -0.28
N TYR A 210 10.65 -10.57 -1.00
CA TYR A 210 10.18 -10.41 -2.39
C TYR A 210 8.69 -10.73 -2.54
N ASP A 211 7.99 -11.08 -1.46
CA ASP A 211 6.55 -11.29 -1.47
C ASP A 211 5.82 -9.94 -1.43
N SER A 212 5.09 -9.61 -2.49
CA SER A 212 4.41 -8.32 -2.65
C SER A 212 3.45 -8.02 -1.51
N PHE A 213 2.80 -9.04 -0.94
CA PHE A 213 1.83 -8.87 0.14
C PHE A 213 2.50 -8.68 1.49
N CYS A 214 3.63 -9.36 1.74
CA CYS A 214 4.45 -9.12 2.94
C CYS A 214 5.03 -7.70 2.92
N LEU A 215 5.53 -7.28 1.75
CA LEU A 215 6.05 -5.92 1.54
C LEU A 215 4.93 -4.89 1.68
N ALA A 216 3.76 -5.13 1.11
CA ALA A 216 2.60 -4.24 1.23
C ALA A 216 2.19 -4.05 2.70
N GLN A 217 2.12 -5.13 3.48
CA GLN A 217 1.83 -5.04 4.90
C GLN A 217 2.88 -4.19 5.64
N LYS A 218 4.18 -4.46 5.40
CA LYS A 218 5.27 -3.69 6.02
C LYS A 218 5.18 -2.20 5.66
N ALA A 219 4.98 -1.88 4.39
CA ALA A 219 4.87 -0.50 3.91
C ALA A 219 3.64 0.21 4.50
N ALA A 220 2.49 -0.47 4.56
CA ALA A 220 1.27 0.06 5.17
C ALA A 220 1.43 0.33 6.67
N ASP A 221 2.08 -0.57 7.42
CA ASP A 221 2.34 -0.38 8.85
C ASP A 221 3.25 0.82 9.09
N MET A 222 4.31 0.98 8.28
CA MET A 222 5.19 2.14 8.33
C MET A 222 4.44 3.44 7.98
N TRP A 223 3.64 3.42 6.91
CA TRP A 223 2.85 4.58 6.50
C TRP A 223 1.86 5.01 7.59
N LYS A 224 1.20 4.04 8.22
CA LYS A 224 0.29 4.24 9.36
C LYS A 224 1.00 4.87 10.55
N GLN A 225 2.24 4.48 10.85
CA GLN A 225 3.03 5.12 11.91
C GLN A 225 3.38 6.58 11.61
N ILE A 226 3.52 6.94 10.33
CA ILE A 226 3.89 8.30 9.91
C ILE A 226 2.69 9.23 9.88
N VAL A 227 1.62 8.78 9.23
CA VAL A 227 0.50 9.63 8.84
C VAL A 227 -0.75 9.37 9.72
N GLY A 228 -0.88 8.17 10.29
CA GLY A 228 -1.99 7.77 11.14
C GLY A 228 -3.28 7.43 10.38
N THR A 229 -3.73 8.34 9.52
CA THR A 229 -4.96 8.23 8.72
C THR A 229 -4.70 8.60 7.25
N PRO A 230 -5.47 8.14 6.26
CA PRO A 230 -6.55 7.15 6.35
C PRO A 230 -6.06 5.72 6.65
N SER A 231 -6.98 4.81 6.98
CA SER A 231 -6.61 3.40 7.17
C SER A 231 -6.10 2.79 5.86
N MET A 232 -5.03 2.02 5.96
CA MET A 232 -4.39 1.33 4.83
C MET A 232 -4.94 -0.08 4.61
N ASP A 233 -5.90 -0.55 5.43
CA ASP A 233 -6.36 -1.95 5.45
C ASP A 233 -6.92 -2.42 4.10
N GLY A 234 -7.55 -1.51 3.34
CA GLY A 234 -8.04 -1.81 1.99
C GLY A 234 -6.94 -1.99 0.95
N PHE A 235 -5.79 -1.34 1.14
CA PHE A 235 -4.67 -1.36 0.20
C PHE A 235 -3.73 -2.55 0.40
N VAL A 236 -3.60 -3.08 1.61
CA VAL A 236 -2.71 -4.23 1.88
C VAL A 236 -3.05 -5.45 1.00
N LYS A 237 -4.32 -5.61 0.63
CA LYS A 237 -4.78 -6.68 -0.26
C LYS A 237 -4.53 -6.42 -1.76
N LYS A 238 -4.08 -5.21 -2.11
CA LYS A 238 -3.82 -4.75 -3.49
C LYS A 238 -2.43 -4.09 -3.55
N PRO A 239 -1.34 -4.88 -3.51
CA PRO A 239 0.03 -4.35 -3.45
C PRO A 239 0.39 -3.42 -4.61
N ASP A 240 -0.16 -3.70 -5.79
CA ASP A 240 -0.07 -2.90 -7.01
C ASP A 240 -0.57 -1.46 -6.76
N LEU A 241 -1.80 -1.31 -6.25
CA LEU A 241 -2.39 0.00 -5.95
C LEU A 241 -1.72 0.68 -4.77
N LEU A 242 -1.32 -0.10 -3.75
CA LEU A 242 -0.65 0.43 -2.57
C LEU A 242 0.67 1.10 -2.93
N SER A 243 1.47 0.48 -3.80
CA SER A 243 2.77 1.01 -4.20
C SER A 243 2.64 2.42 -4.79
N PHE A 244 1.78 2.56 -5.80
CA PHE A 244 1.51 3.86 -6.41
C PHE A 244 0.90 4.87 -5.44
N TYR A 245 0.03 4.42 -4.52
CA TYR A 245 -0.51 5.31 -3.49
C TYR A 245 0.61 5.89 -2.62
N ILE A 246 1.48 5.05 -2.04
CA ILE A 246 2.58 5.51 -1.20
C ILE A 246 3.54 6.40 -2.00
N ALA A 247 3.94 5.98 -3.21
CA ALA A 247 4.81 6.75 -4.10
C ALA A 247 4.23 8.15 -4.40
N SER A 248 2.90 8.26 -4.54
CA SER A 248 2.20 9.53 -4.78
C SER A 248 2.07 10.43 -3.55
N LYS A 249 2.39 9.93 -2.35
CA LYS A 249 2.21 10.68 -1.09
C LYS A 249 3.50 10.88 -0.31
N ILE A 250 4.55 10.12 -0.60
CA ILE A 250 5.83 10.22 0.08
C ILE A 250 6.55 11.55 -0.28
N PRO A 251 7.08 12.28 0.72
CA PRO A 251 7.68 13.60 0.51
C PRO A 251 9.13 13.52 -0.01
N ILE A 252 9.28 13.05 -1.25
CA ILE A 252 10.57 12.88 -1.95
C ILE A 252 10.76 13.92 -3.07
N SER A 253 12.01 14.07 -3.55
CA SER A 253 12.30 14.96 -4.68
C SER A 253 11.84 14.38 -6.02
N ASP A 254 11.70 15.25 -7.03
CA ASP A 254 11.24 14.85 -8.37
C ASP A 254 12.10 13.75 -9.03
N PRO A 255 13.45 13.76 -8.93
CA PRO A 255 14.27 12.67 -9.47
C PRO A 255 13.98 11.32 -8.80
N THR A 256 13.82 11.30 -7.47
CA THR A 256 13.49 10.07 -6.73
C THR A 256 12.07 9.59 -7.06
N ARG A 257 11.14 10.53 -7.31
CA ARG A 257 9.78 10.20 -7.76
C ARG A 257 9.78 9.61 -9.16
N GLN A 258 10.61 10.14 -10.05
CA GLN A 258 10.84 9.57 -11.37
C GLN A 258 11.44 8.16 -11.26
N GLU A 259 12.43 7.95 -10.38
CA GLU A 259 12.99 6.62 -10.10
C GLU A 259 11.89 5.60 -9.70
N LEU A 260 11.00 5.97 -8.78
CA LEU A 260 9.87 5.09 -8.39
C LEU A 260 8.94 4.77 -9.55
N LEU A 261 8.74 5.72 -10.46
CA LEU A 261 7.90 5.55 -11.65
C LEU A 261 8.54 4.63 -12.69
N GLU A 262 9.87 4.62 -12.75
CA GLU A 262 10.68 3.80 -13.66
C GLU A 262 10.81 2.34 -13.21
N ILE A 263 10.56 2.06 -11.92
CA ILE A 263 10.62 0.69 -11.40
C ILE A 263 9.45 -0.13 -11.92
N ASP A 264 9.80 -1.16 -12.69
CA ASP A 264 8.91 -2.26 -13.05
C ASP A 264 8.96 -3.34 -11.96
N GLY A 265 7.80 -3.89 -11.60
CA GLY A 265 7.68 -4.85 -10.52
C GLY A 265 7.13 -4.24 -9.23
N VAL A 266 5.94 -4.66 -8.81
CA VAL A 266 5.29 -4.24 -7.56
C VAL A 266 6.19 -4.48 -6.34
N SER A 267 6.85 -5.64 -6.29
CA SER A 267 7.77 -5.98 -5.21
C SER A 267 8.99 -5.07 -5.15
N TYR A 268 9.58 -4.71 -6.29
CA TYR A 268 10.74 -3.84 -6.33
C TYR A 268 10.37 -2.40 -5.93
N ARG A 269 9.21 -1.93 -6.39
CA ARG A 269 8.69 -0.60 -6.05
C ARG A 269 8.41 -0.46 -4.55
N LEU A 270 7.69 -1.43 -3.97
CA LEU A 270 7.41 -1.46 -2.53
C LEU A 270 8.70 -1.52 -1.69
N ARG A 271 9.71 -2.29 -2.11
CA ARG A 271 11.01 -2.31 -1.41
C ARG A 271 11.68 -0.96 -1.42
N ARG A 272 11.67 -0.28 -2.57
CA ARG A 272 12.25 1.06 -2.70
C ARG A 272 11.51 2.08 -1.85
N GLU A 273 10.18 2.02 -1.85
CA GLU A 273 9.34 2.83 -0.97
C GLU A 273 9.64 2.58 0.51
N ILE A 274 9.76 1.31 0.93
CA ILE A 274 10.14 0.96 2.30
C ILE A 274 11.50 1.55 2.66
N GLU A 275 12.51 1.45 1.80
CA GLU A 275 13.83 2.07 2.04
C GLU A 275 13.72 3.59 2.22
N LEU A 276 12.95 4.26 1.36
CA LEU A 276 12.69 5.70 1.47
C LEU A 276 11.96 6.04 2.77
N LEU A 277 10.97 5.23 3.15
CA LEU A 277 10.25 5.36 4.42
C LEU A 277 11.15 5.08 5.64
N GLU A 278 12.15 4.20 5.54
CA GLU A 278 13.12 4.00 6.63
C GLU A 278 14.03 5.23 6.79
N ARG A 279 14.45 5.86 5.69
CA ARG A 279 15.47 6.92 5.69
C ARG A 279 14.92 8.35 5.87
N LEU A 280 13.67 8.62 5.50
CA LEU A 280 13.15 10.00 5.46
C LEU A 280 12.78 10.63 6.83
N ASP A 281 13.75 11.05 7.63
CA ASP A 281 13.46 11.79 8.87
C ASP A 281 13.10 13.26 8.63
N ARG A 282 13.77 13.91 7.67
CA ARG A 282 13.78 15.37 7.53
C ARG A 282 13.49 15.83 6.11
N VAL A 283 12.70 16.90 6.04
CA VAL A 283 12.36 17.64 4.83
C VAL A 283 13.22 18.90 4.80
N ARG A 284 14.00 19.10 3.74
CA ARG A 284 14.94 20.22 3.60
C ARG A 284 14.62 21.10 2.40
N CYS A 285 14.97 22.37 2.49
CA CYS A 285 14.94 23.26 1.33
C CYS A 285 15.85 22.73 0.22
N LYS A 286 15.33 22.68 -1.01
CA LYS A 286 16.08 22.23 -2.19
C LYS A 286 17.29 23.10 -2.50
N ILE A 287 17.25 24.40 -2.19
CA ILE A 287 18.33 25.35 -2.47
C ILE A 287 19.40 25.28 -1.38
N CYS A 288 19.11 25.75 -0.16
CA CYS A 288 20.10 25.91 0.91
C CYS A 288 20.24 24.72 1.87
N LYS A 289 19.44 23.67 1.71
CA LYS A 289 19.42 22.46 2.56
C LYS A 289 19.01 22.70 4.02
N THR A 290 18.54 23.89 4.39
CA THR A 290 17.95 24.16 5.71
C THR A 290 16.81 23.18 5.99
N VAL A 291 16.79 22.60 7.19
CA VAL A 291 15.71 21.69 7.63
C VAL A 291 14.44 22.50 7.85
N ILE A 292 13.39 22.13 7.11
CA ILE A 292 12.10 22.81 7.11
C ILE A 292 11.11 22.10 8.02
N ALA A 293 11.00 20.77 7.91
CA ALA A 293 10.06 19.98 8.69
C ALA A 293 10.62 18.58 8.98
N ARG A 294 9.94 17.86 9.87
CA ARG A 294 10.20 16.44 10.14
C ARG A 294 9.02 15.61 9.67
N ARG A 295 9.30 14.35 9.37
CA ARG A 295 8.27 13.32 9.13
C ARG A 295 7.20 13.29 10.22
N SER A 296 7.61 13.37 11.49
CA SER A 296 6.69 13.33 12.64
C SER A 296 5.72 14.50 12.70
N ASP A 297 5.98 15.57 11.93
CA ASP A 297 5.14 16.75 11.85
C ASP A 297 4.21 16.70 10.63
N MET A 298 4.23 15.64 9.81
CA MET A 298 3.28 15.46 8.72
C MET A 298 1.84 15.48 9.24
N LEU A 299 0.97 16.11 8.47
CA LEU A 299 -0.43 16.30 8.82
C LEU A 299 -1.29 15.85 7.63
N VAL A 300 -2.48 15.35 7.91
CA VAL A 300 -3.46 15.01 6.88
C VAL A 300 -4.58 16.04 6.93
N MET A 301 -4.69 16.82 5.86
CA MET A 301 -5.75 17.81 5.70
C MET A 301 -6.77 17.42 4.62
N SER A 302 -6.48 16.36 3.85
CA SER A 302 -7.33 15.81 2.79
C SER A 302 -7.51 14.30 2.96
N THR A 303 -8.61 13.75 2.44
CA THR A 303 -8.85 12.29 2.40
C THR A 303 -7.77 11.54 1.62
N ASP A 304 -7.10 12.22 0.69
CA ASP A 304 -6.07 11.63 -0.15
C ASP A 304 -4.73 11.49 0.58
N GLY A 305 -4.62 12.01 1.81
CA GLY A 305 -3.42 11.92 2.63
C GLY A 305 -2.71 13.27 2.81
N PRO A 306 -1.42 13.24 3.21
CA PRO A 306 -0.68 14.43 3.63
C PRO A 306 -0.15 15.28 2.47
N MET A 307 -0.17 14.74 1.25
CA MET A 307 0.24 15.42 0.01
C MET A 307 -0.90 15.42 -1.01
N GLY A 308 -1.15 16.56 -1.65
CA GLY A 308 -2.17 16.73 -2.69
C GLY A 308 -1.71 17.67 -3.81
N ALA A 309 -2.33 17.55 -4.97
CA ALA A 309 -2.12 18.47 -6.09
C ALA A 309 -3.26 19.49 -6.12
N TYR A 310 -2.90 20.77 -6.14
CA TYR A 310 -3.86 21.87 -6.08
C TYR A 310 -3.57 22.89 -7.17
N VAL A 311 -4.63 23.46 -7.74
CA VAL A 311 -4.51 24.45 -8.83
C VAL A 311 -4.79 25.83 -8.26
N ASN A 312 -3.92 26.80 -8.54
CA ASN A 312 -4.17 28.19 -8.16
C ASN A 312 -5.09 28.89 -9.16
N SER A 313 -5.50 30.14 -8.86
CA SER A 313 -6.38 30.94 -9.71
C SER A 313 -5.79 31.25 -11.10
N TYR A 314 -4.50 31.04 -11.31
CA TYR A 314 -3.82 31.24 -12.60
C TYR A 314 -3.58 29.93 -13.36
N GLY A 315 -4.11 28.80 -12.87
CA GLY A 315 -3.97 27.50 -13.53
C GLY A 315 -2.67 26.74 -13.21
N TYR A 316 -1.81 27.24 -12.32
CA TYR A 316 -0.61 26.50 -11.93
C TYR A 316 -0.92 25.39 -10.93
N VAL A 317 -0.46 24.19 -11.23
CA VAL A 317 -0.55 23.03 -10.36
C VAL A 317 0.60 23.04 -9.35
N HIS A 318 0.25 22.88 -8.07
CA HIS A 318 1.18 22.77 -6.97
C HIS A 318 0.94 21.47 -6.22
N GLU A 319 1.95 20.61 -6.17
CA GLU A 319 2.00 19.51 -5.22
C GLU A 319 2.39 20.04 -3.84
N VAL A 320 1.47 19.92 -2.88
CA VAL A 320 1.59 20.52 -1.54
C VAL A 320 1.53 19.43 -0.49
N MET A 321 2.58 19.37 0.32
CA MET A 321 2.68 18.54 1.52
C MET A 321 2.28 19.36 2.74
N THR A 322 1.47 18.79 3.62
CA THR A 322 0.97 19.49 4.81
C THR A 322 1.68 19.04 6.07
N PHE A 323 2.08 20.02 6.89
CA PHE A 323 2.80 19.80 8.15
C PHE A 323 2.20 20.62 9.28
N ARG A 324 2.10 20.01 10.47
CA ARG A 324 1.70 20.68 11.71
C ARG A 324 2.74 21.69 12.18
N LYS A 325 4.04 21.41 11.99
CA LYS A 325 5.15 22.28 12.37
C LYS A 325 6.16 22.39 11.22
N ALA A 326 6.66 23.60 11.01
CA ALA A 326 7.80 23.87 10.15
C ALA A 326 8.69 24.95 10.79
N LYS A 327 9.96 25.00 10.42
CA LYS A 327 10.97 25.93 10.93
C LYS A 327 11.78 26.52 9.77
N GLY A 328 12.47 27.63 10.04
CA GLY A 328 13.30 28.29 9.03
C GLY A 328 12.49 28.87 7.87
N LEU A 329 11.24 29.26 8.14
CA LEU A 329 10.32 29.89 7.19
C LEU A 329 9.90 31.26 7.72
N VAL A 330 9.74 32.21 6.81
CA VAL A 330 9.23 33.56 7.08
C VAL A 330 8.00 33.81 6.22
N THR A 331 6.99 34.46 6.78
CA THR A 331 5.77 34.85 6.05
C THR A 331 6.01 36.12 5.25
N SER A 332 5.44 36.18 4.05
CA SER A 332 5.45 37.35 3.18
C SER A 332 4.02 37.78 2.88
N GLY A 333 3.71 39.05 3.14
CA GLY A 333 2.38 39.64 2.93
C GLY A 333 1.37 39.34 4.04
N ARG A 334 0.10 39.65 3.75
CA ARG A 334 -1.04 39.43 4.66
C ARG A 334 -1.73 38.09 4.36
N PRO A 335 -2.53 37.55 5.29
CA PRO A 335 -3.38 36.39 5.01
C PRO A 335 -4.48 36.70 3.99
N HIS A 336 -4.76 35.74 3.11
CA HIS A 336 -5.83 35.79 2.10
C HIS A 336 -6.76 34.58 2.23
N GLU A 337 -8.08 34.80 2.17
CA GLU A 337 -9.07 33.72 2.20
C GLU A 337 -9.49 33.26 0.79
N GLU A 338 -9.40 34.16 -0.18
CA GLU A 338 -9.74 33.91 -1.58
C GLU A 338 -8.90 32.78 -2.16
N TYR A 339 -9.54 31.88 -2.92
CA TYR A 339 -8.90 30.72 -3.56
C TYR A 339 -8.12 29.79 -2.61
N SER A 340 -8.47 29.77 -1.32
CA SER A 340 -7.88 28.82 -0.38
C SER A 340 -8.26 27.38 -0.73
N TRP A 341 -7.26 26.51 -0.82
CA TRP A 341 -7.48 25.08 -1.04
C TRP A 341 -8.04 24.33 0.16
N PHE A 342 -7.99 24.95 1.34
CA PHE A 342 -8.47 24.38 2.59
C PHE A 342 -9.58 25.29 3.15
N PRO A 343 -10.86 24.94 2.93
CA PRO A 343 -11.98 25.75 3.37
C PRO A 343 -11.90 26.07 4.88
N GLY A 344 -12.14 27.33 5.23
CA GLY A 344 -12.02 27.83 6.62
C GLY A 344 -10.59 28.21 7.03
N TYR A 345 -9.64 28.25 6.10
CA TYR A 345 -8.28 28.72 6.35
C TYR A 345 -7.91 29.85 5.38
N ALA A 346 -7.28 30.90 5.91
CA ALA A 346 -6.57 31.89 5.12
C ALA A 346 -5.14 31.41 4.86
N TRP A 347 -4.57 31.73 3.69
CA TRP A 347 -3.19 31.39 3.33
C TRP A 347 -2.31 32.64 3.32
N THR A 348 -1.04 32.49 3.70
CA THR A 348 0.00 33.52 3.59
C THR A 348 1.22 32.90 2.93
N ILE A 349 1.84 33.61 1.98
CA ILE A 349 3.05 33.11 1.31
C ILE A 349 4.16 32.93 2.33
N ILE A 350 4.94 31.86 2.20
CA ILE A 350 6.11 31.63 3.05
C ILE A 350 7.36 31.39 2.20
N ASN A 351 8.47 31.97 2.65
CA ASN A 351 9.78 31.85 2.03
C ASN A 351 10.76 31.16 2.99
N CYS A 352 11.80 30.54 2.45
CA CYS A 352 12.89 30.02 3.25
C CYS A 352 13.67 31.18 3.87
N ALA A 353 13.80 31.20 5.20
CA ALA A 353 14.52 32.27 5.92
C ALA A 353 16.00 32.40 5.53
N SER A 354 16.60 31.35 4.95
CA SER A 354 18.03 31.31 4.61
C SER A 354 18.35 31.68 3.16
N CYS A 355 17.44 31.45 2.22
CA CYS A 355 17.70 31.68 0.78
C CYS A 355 16.55 32.38 0.05
N ASP A 356 15.52 32.79 0.78
CA ASP A 356 14.35 33.54 0.32
C ASP A 356 13.53 32.87 -0.81
N VAL A 357 13.84 31.63 -1.18
CA VAL A 357 13.00 30.88 -2.13
C VAL A 357 11.61 30.66 -1.51
N GLN A 358 10.56 30.93 -2.28
CA GLN A 358 9.20 30.64 -1.85
C GLN A 358 9.07 29.13 -1.59
N MET A 359 8.63 28.75 -0.40
CA MET A 359 8.50 27.34 0.00
C MET A 359 7.05 26.84 -0.09
N GLY A 360 6.07 27.73 0.00
CA GLY A 360 4.65 27.39 -0.08
C GLY A 360 3.79 28.40 0.65
N TRP A 361 2.93 27.93 1.56
CA TRP A 361 1.97 28.76 2.29
C TRP A 361 1.78 28.34 3.75
N LEU A 362 1.59 29.32 4.64
CA LEU A 362 1.05 29.11 5.98
C LEU A 362 -0.47 29.24 5.92
N PHE A 363 -1.18 28.22 6.39
CA PHE A 363 -2.63 28.23 6.50
C PHE A 363 -3.03 28.50 7.95
N THR A 364 -3.86 29.53 8.16
CA THR A 364 -4.36 29.95 9.48
C THR A 364 -5.87 29.87 9.51
N ALA A 365 -6.43 29.21 10.51
CA ALA A 365 -7.87 29.04 10.66
C ALA A 365 -8.57 30.40 10.80
N THR A 366 -9.63 30.63 10.02
CA THR A 366 -10.45 31.85 10.10
C THR A 366 -11.49 31.78 11.22
N ASN A 367 -11.71 30.58 11.77
CA ASN A 367 -12.64 30.34 12.87
C ASN A 367 -11.94 29.64 14.04
N GLU A 368 -12.28 30.06 15.26
CA GLU A 368 -11.68 29.50 16.46
C GLU A 368 -11.97 28.02 16.72
N LYS A 369 -13.09 27.50 16.20
CA LYS A 369 -13.49 26.10 16.39
C LYS A 369 -12.65 25.14 15.54
N LEU A 370 -12.03 25.62 14.47
CA LEU A 370 -11.25 24.79 13.56
C LEU A 370 -9.93 24.35 14.20
N LYS A 371 -9.57 23.10 13.89
CA LYS A 371 -8.30 22.49 14.27
C LYS A 371 -7.65 21.86 13.03
N PRO A 372 -6.33 21.99 12.87
CA PRO A 372 -5.43 22.81 13.71
C PRO A 372 -5.66 24.32 13.56
N LYS A 373 -5.15 25.14 14.49
CA LYS A 373 -5.25 26.62 14.38
C LYS A 373 -4.43 27.16 13.21
N SER A 374 -3.34 26.48 12.90
CA SER A 374 -2.55 26.72 11.71
C SER A 374 -1.78 25.46 11.31
N PHE A 375 -1.40 25.41 10.04
CA PHE A 375 -0.51 24.38 9.49
C PHE A 375 0.21 24.92 8.26
N TRP A 376 1.22 24.19 7.79
CA TRP A 376 2.11 24.61 6.73
C TRP A 376 1.88 23.76 5.49
N GLY A 377 1.66 24.37 4.34
CA GLY A 377 1.69 23.72 3.04
C GLY A 377 3.02 23.99 2.34
N ILE A 378 3.84 22.97 2.14
CA ILE A 378 5.16 23.06 1.52
C ILE A 378 5.10 22.45 0.12
N ARG A 379 5.63 23.15 -0.88
CA ARG A 379 5.70 22.68 -2.26
C ARG A 379 6.71 21.53 -2.39
N SER A 380 6.27 20.41 -2.96
CA SER A 380 7.09 19.21 -3.24
C SER A 380 8.36 19.56 -4.02
N SER A 381 8.22 20.36 -5.08
CA SER A 381 9.31 20.79 -5.96
C SER A 381 10.41 21.63 -5.28
N GLN A 382 10.14 22.17 -4.08
CA GLN A 382 11.08 22.98 -3.29
C GLN A 382 11.77 22.20 -2.17
N VAL A 383 11.52 20.90 -2.10
CA VAL A 383 12.11 20.01 -1.11
C VAL A 383 13.22 19.16 -1.74
N LYS A 384 14.24 18.87 -0.93
CA LYS A 384 15.20 17.80 -1.19
C LYS A 384 15.07 16.73 -0.11
N ASP A 385 14.99 15.48 -0.56
CA ASP A 385 15.19 14.30 0.26
C ASP A 385 16.68 14.12 0.57
N GLU A 386 17.00 13.80 1.81
CA GLU A 386 18.31 13.26 2.16
C GLU A 386 18.10 11.80 2.53
N MET A 387 18.58 10.93 1.66
CA MET A 387 18.69 9.52 1.94
C MET A 387 19.89 9.37 2.90
N ARG A 388 19.61 9.27 4.20
CA ARG A 388 20.66 9.17 5.24
C ARG A 388 21.48 7.90 5.12
#